data_AF-A0A497XI73-F1
#
_entry.id   AF-A0A497XI73-F1
#
_cell.length_a   1.000
_cell.length_b   1.000
_cell.length_c   1.000
_cell.angle_alpha   90.00
_cell.angle_beta   90.00
_cell.angle_gamma   90.00
#
_symmetry.space_group_name_H-M   'P 1'
#
loop_
_entity.id
_entity.type
_entity.pdbx_description
1 polymer ?
#
loop_
_entity_poly.entity_id
_entity_poly.type
_entity_poly.pdbx_seq_one_letter_code
_entity_poly.pdbx_strand_id
1 'polypeptide(L)'
;MKPIVRTFGNMLLGLSWLAALPAAAANASPYPVAGLAPYQRPADAPTIKEFARSDAWRAAALRGVTAPPPESILKFLDHQGAWYNPFTHPGMPAPYDLRGLHAPQKAAP
;
A
#
# COMPACT_ATOMS: atom_id res chain seq x y z
N MET A 1 41.00 -17.36 -46.07
CA MET A 1 40.71 -18.21 -44.91
C MET A 1 41.32 -17.56 -43.67
N LYS A 2 40.48 -17.04 -42.76
CA LYS A 2 40.85 -16.45 -41.46
C LYS A 2 39.81 -16.92 -40.44
N PRO A 3 40.19 -17.40 -39.25
CA PRO A 3 39.27 -18.06 -38.33
C PRO A 3 38.34 -17.06 -37.62
N ILE A 4 37.07 -17.46 -37.55
CA ILE A 4 36.03 -16.83 -36.73
C ILE A 4 36.34 -17.15 -35.26
N VAL A 5 36.77 -16.14 -34.51
CA VAL A 5 36.86 -16.22 -33.05
C VAL A 5 35.48 -15.88 -32.49
N ARG A 6 34.76 -16.92 -32.01
CA ARG A 6 33.56 -16.75 -31.20
C ARG A 6 33.98 -16.41 -29.78
N THR A 7 33.83 -15.14 -29.39
CA THR A 7 33.99 -14.71 -28.00
C THR A 7 32.84 -15.27 -27.16
N PHE A 8 33.06 -16.44 -26.55
CA PHE A 8 32.30 -16.89 -25.38
C PHE A 8 32.80 -16.12 -24.17
N GLY A 9 32.02 -15.17 -23.68
CA GLY A 9 32.41 -14.42 -22.50
C GLY A 9 31.42 -13.32 -22.19
N ASN A 10 30.32 -13.69 -21.52
CA ASN A 10 29.63 -12.85 -20.54
C ASN A 10 28.46 -13.63 -19.94
N MET A 11 28.78 -14.60 -19.07
CA MET A 11 27.79 -15.33 -18.28
C MET A 11 28.14 -15.31 -16.79
N LEU A 12 28.71 -14.20 -16.31
CA LEU A 12 29.15 -14.01 -14.91
C LEU A 12 28.80 -12.62 -14.34
N LEU A 13 27.78 -11.95 -14.88
CA LEU A 13 27.26 -10.67 -14.35
C LEU A 13 25.84 -10.77 -13.79
N GLY A 14 25.28 -11.98 -13.70
CA GLY A 14 23.89 -12.21 -13.26
C GLY A 14 23.72 -12.53 -11.77
N LEU A 15 24.79 -12.82 -11.02
CA LEU A 15 24.69 -13.31 -9.64
C LEU A 15 24.93 -12.25 -8.54
N SER A 16 25.40 -11.04 -8.89
CA SER A 16 25.73 -10.01 -7.88
C SER A 16 24.58 -9.07 -7.50
N TRP A 17 23.41 -9.16 -8.15
CA TRP A 17 22.25 -8.32 -7.76
C TRP A 17 21.47 -8.90 -6.56
N LEU A 18 21.59 -10.20 -6.27
CA LEU A 18 20.77 -10.86 -5.25
C LEU A 18 21.29 -10.68 -3.80
N ALA A 19 22.41 -9.99 -3.60
CA ALA A 19 23.06 -9.86 -2.29
C ALA A 19 22.71 -8.58 -1.50
N ALA A 20 21.87 -7.69 -2.05
CA ALA A 20 21.46 -6.45 -1.39
C ALA A 20 19.97 -6.47 -1.01
N LEU A 21 19.53 -7.51 -0.31
CA LEU A 21 18.28 -7.45 0.45
C LEU A 21 18.60 -6.76 1.78
N PRO A 22 18.08 -5.55 2.06
CA PRO A 22 18.25 -4.95 3.39
C PRO A 22 17.56 -5.87 4.39
N ALA A 23 18.31 -6.34 5.39
CA ALA A 23 17.79 -7.06 6.54
C ALA A 23 16.99 -6.10 7.44
N ALA A 24 15.82 -5.64 6.96
CA ALA A 24 14.94 -4.71 7.67
C ALA A 24 13.83 -5.45 8.44
N ALA A 25 14.11 -6.66 8.93
CA ALA A 25 13.13 -7.50 9.62
C ALA A 25 13.67 -8.04 10.95
N ALA A 26 14.17 -7.15 11.81
CA ALA A 26 14.53 -7.54 13.18
C ALA A 26 14.54 -6.31 14.09
N ASN A 27 13.37 -5.77 14.45
CA ASN A 27 13.11 -4.90 15.62
C ASN A 27 11.61 -4.54 15.71
N ALA A 28 10.72 -5.50 15.53
CA ALA A 28 9.31 -5.30 15.86
C ALA A 28 9.11 -5.78 17.30
N SER A 29 9.10 -4.85 18.26
CA SER A 29 8.57 -5.15 19.60
C SER A 29 7.17 -5.76 19.43
N PRO A 30 6.82 -6.81 20.19
CA PRO A 30 5.49 -7.41 20.09
C PRO A 30 4.43 -6.33 20.33
N TYR A 31 3.39 -6.29 19.50
CA TYR A 31 2.30 -5.33 19.66
C TYR A 31 1.61 -5.58 21.01
N PRO A 32 1.32 -4.55 21.80
CA PRO A 32 0.75 -4.77 23.13
C PRO A 32 -0.66 -5.32 23.04
N VAL A 33 -0.92 -6.40 23.80
CA VAL A 33 -2.21 -7.11 23.86
C VAL A 33 -2.82 -6.88 25.23
N ALA A 34 -4.11 -6.48 25.27
CA ALA A 34 -4.83 -6.15 26.50
C ALA A 34 -5.09 -7.35 27.44
N GLY A 35 -4.85 -8.59 26.99
CA GLY A 35 -4.99 -9.80 27.78
C GLY A 35 -6.40 -9.98 28.35
N LEU A 36 -6.49 -10.21 29.65
CA LEU A 36 -7.76 -10.46 30.38
C LEU A 36 -8.63 -9.21 30.54
N ALA A 37 -8.12 -8.01 30.19
CA ALA A 37 -8.86 -6.76 30.25
C ALA A 37 -9.08 -6.17 28.85
N PRO A 38 -9.85 -6.82 27.95
CA PRO A 38 -9.99 -6.42 26.54
C PRO A 38 -10.63 -5.03 26.35
N TYR A 39 -11.30 -4.52 27.39
CA TYR A 39 -11.88 -3.18 27.41
C TYR A 39 -10.83 -2.07 27.72
N GLN A 40 -9.62 -2.43 28.16
CA GLN A 40 -8.55 -1.49 28.44
C GLN A 40 -7.58 -1.44 27.26
N ARG A 41 -7.38 -0.25 26.70
CA ARG A 41 -6.32 -0.03 25.71
C ARG A 41 -4.96 -0.05 26.43
N PRO A 42 -3.98 -0.86 25.98
CA PRO A 42 -2.65 -0.88 26.58
C PRO A 42 -2.00 0.51 26.57
N ALA A 43 -1.26 0.85 27.63
CA ALA A 43 -0.66 2.18 27.80
C ALA A 43 0.38 2.52 26.73
N ASP A 44 1.07 1.49 26.25
CA ASP A 44 2.10 1.52 25.21
C ASP A 44 1.54 1.31 23.79
N ALA A 45 0.23 1.15 23.63
CA ALA A 45 -0.38 0.97 22.31
C ALA A 45 -0.17 2.24 21.44
N PRO A 46 0.42 2.11 20.22
CA PRO A 46 0.71 3.24 19.35
C PRO A 46 -0.54 4.06 19.02
N THR A 47 -0.48 5.38 19.20
CA THR A 47 -1.59 6.29 18.89
C THR A 47 -1.20 7.26 17.79
N ILE A 48 -2.08 7.42 16.80
CA ILE A 48 -1.94 8.47 15.78
C ILE A 48 -2.16 9.81 16.47
N LYS A 49 -1.12 10.65 16.53
CA LYS A 49 -1.20 12.01 17.09
C LYS A 49 -1.65 13.03 16.05
N GLU A 50 -1.20 12.85 14.82
CA GLU A 50 -1.53 13.70 13.69
C GLU A 50 -1.71 12.82 12.44
N PHE A 51 -2.62 13.22 11.57
CA PHE A 51 -2.84 12.56 10.28
C PHE A 51 -2.66 13.58 9.16
N ALA A 52 -1.65 13.35 8.32
CA ALA A 52 -1.36 14.21 7.19
C ALA A 52 -2.36 13.93 6.05
N ARG A 53 -3.29 14.86 5.82
CA ARG A 53 -4.19 14.86 4.65
C ARG A 53 -3.48 15.48 3.43
N SER A 54 -2.39 14.86 3.00
CA SER A 54 -1.61 15.34 1.86
C SER A 54 -2.44 15.34 0.56
N ASP A 55 -1.99 16.10 -0.43
CA ASP A 55 -2.62 16.10 -1.76
C ASP A 55 -2.65 14.70 -2.39
N ALA A 56 -1.58 13.92 -2.17
CA ALA A 56 -1.51 12.53 -2.62
C ALA A 56 -2.58 11.65 -1.96
N TRP A 57 -2.82 11.82 -0.65
CA TRP A 57 -3.90 11.13 0.05
C TRP A 57 -5.27 11.55 -0.51
N ARG A 58 -5.48 12.85 -0.74
CA ARG A 58 -6.75 13.39 -1.24
C ARG A 58 -7.05 12.90 -2.67
N ALA A 59 -6.04 12.87 -3.53
CA ALA A 59 -6.13 12.32 -4.87
C ALA A 59 -6.48 10.82 -4.84
N ALA A 60 -5.85 10.04 -3.96
CA ALA A 60 -6.18 8.63 -3.79
C ALA A 60 -7.60 8.41 -3.25
N ALA A 61 -8.05 9.24 -2.30
CA ALA A 61 -9.37 9.14 -1.70
C ALA A 61 -10.51 9.49 -2.67
N LEU A 62 -10.24 10.39 -3.62
CA LEU A 62 -11.18 10.80 -4.68
C LEU A 62 -11.12 9.90 -5.93
N ARG A 63 -10.23 8.90 -5.97
CA ARG A 63 -10.15 7.99 -7.11
C ARG A 63 -11.48 7.26 -7.32
N GLY A 64 -11.95 7.21 -8.57
CA GLY A 64 -13.23 6.62 -8.94
C GLY A 64 -14.45 7.52 -8.64
N VAL A 65 -14.25 8.75 -8.14
CA VAL A 65 -15.30 9.76 -8.02
C VAL A 65 -15.31 10.61 -9.29
N THR A 66 -16.46 10.69 -9.96
CA THR A 66 -16.62 11.52 -11.16
C THR A 66 -16.42 12.99 -10.82
N ALA A 67 -15.65 13.69 -11.66
CA ALA A 67 -15.43 15.13 -11.51
C ALA A 67 -16.62 15.95 -12.08
N PRO A 68 -16.97 17.09 -11.48
CA PRO A 68 -16.46 17.58 -10.19
C PRO A 68 -17.02 16.76 -9.01
N PRO A 69 -16.21 16.47 -7.97
CA PRO A 69 -16.73 15.80 -6.79
C PRO A 69 -17.84 16.64 -6.14
N PRO A 70 -18.94 16.03 -5.68
CA PRO A 70 -19.94 16.74 -4.89
C PRO A 70 -19.33 17.37 -3.63
N GLU A 71 -19.81 18.55 -3.24
CA GLU A 71 -19.32 19.27 -2.06
C GLU A 71 -19.43 18.42 -0.77
N SER A 72 -20.46 17.59 -0.68
CA SER A 72 -20.66 16.66 0.44
C SER A 72 -19.51 15.66 0.59
N ILE A 73 -18.95 15.17 -0.52
CA ILE A 73 -17.78 14.26 -0.50
C ILE A 73 -16.53 15.00 -0.05
N LEU A 74 -16.34 16.24 -0.48
CA LEU A 74 -15.21 17.06 -0.05
C LEU A 74 -15.24 17.31 1.46
N LYS A 75 -16.40 17.71 1.99
CA LYS A 75 -16.60 17.89 3.44
C LYS A 75 -16.39 16.58 4.21
N PHE A 76 -16.87 15.46 3.67
CA PHE A 76 -16.66 14.15 4.27
C PHE A 76 -15.16 13.80 4.39
N LEU A 77 -14.36 14.11 3.37
CA LEU A 77 -12.92 13.85 3.40
C LEU A 77 -12.17 14.66 4.46
N ASP A 78 -12.61 15.87 4.79
CA ASP A 78 -11.97 16.69 5.83
C ASP A 78 -12.11 16.08 7.23
N HIS A 79 -13.16 15.28 7.44
CA HIS A 79 -13.40 14.52 8.68
C HIS A 79 -12.87 13.08 8.63
N GLN A 80 -12.38 12.62 7.47
CA GLN A 80 -11.66 11.35 7.37
C GLN A 80 -10.18 11.53 7.74
N GLY A 81 -9.54 10.41 8.10
CA GLY A 81 -8.07 10.34 8.19
C GLY A 81 -7.55 9.96 9.57
N ALA A 82 -7.64 8.67 9.90
CA ALA A 82 -6.92 7.93 10.95
C ALA A 82 -7.65 6.61 11.28
N TRP A 83 -8.91 6.47 10.85
CA TRP A 83 -9.74 5.31 11.18
C TRP A 83 -9.68 4.29 10.05
N TYR A 84 -9.79 3.02 10.43
CA TYR A 84 -9.88 1.92 9.47
C TYR A 84 -11.15 2.06 8.61
N ASN A 85 -10.99 2.07 7.29
CA ASN A 85 -12.09 2.11 6.33
C ASN A 85 -12.00 0.90 5.38
N PRO A 86 -12.87 -0.12 5.52
CA PRO A 86 -12.77 -1.32 4.71
C PRO A 86 -13.02 -1.07 3.21
N PHE A 87 -13.63 0.05 2.83
CA PHE A 87 -13.90 0.41 1.43
C PHE A 87 -12.71 1.07 0.70
N THR A 88 -11.58 1.25 1.40
CA THR A 88 -10.32 1.74 0.82
C THR A 88 -9.21 0.69 0.82
N HIS A 89 -9.45 -0.49 1.41
CA HIS A 89 -8.50 -1.59 1.46
C HIS A 89 -8.79 -2.63 0.36
N PRO A 90 -7.75 -3.25 -0.22
CA PRO A 90 -7.92 -4.37 -1.15
C PRO A 90 -8.70 -5.53 -0.52
N GLY A 91 -9.53 -6.21 -1.30
CA GLY A 91 -10.30 -7.37 -0.84
C GLY A 91 -11.82 -7.22 -0.99
N MET A 92 -12.30 -6.12 -1.55
CA MET A 92 -13.71 -5.92 -1.91
C MET A 92 -13.85 -5.87 -3.43
N PRO A 93 -13.93 -7.00 -4.14
CA PRO A 93 -14.25 -7.01 -5.57
C PRO A 93 -15.72 -6.64 -5.81
N ALA A 94 -16.12 -6.55 -7.08
CA ALA A 94 -17.52 -6.38 -7.46
C ALA A 94 -18.41 -7.46 -6.77
N PRO A 95 -19.64 -7.11 -6.35
CA PRO A 95 -20.38 -5.86 -6.59
C PRO A 95 -20.05 -4.71 -5.64
N TYR A 96 -19.15 -4.91 -4.66
CA TYR A 96 -18.89 -3.95 -3.59
C TYR A 96 -17.80 -2.91 -3.93
N ASP A 97 -17.06 -3.11 -5.03
CA ASP A 97 -16.11 -2.14 -5.57
C ASP A 97 -16.80 -1.05 -6.42
N LEU A 98 -17.66 -0.24 -5.78
CA LEU A 98 -18.43 0.80 -6.47
C LEU A 98 -17.56 1.86 -7.19
N ARG A 99 -16.27 1.96 -6.81
CA ARG A 99 -15.30 2.93 -7.34
C ARG A 99 -14.25 2.30 -8.26
N GLY A 100 -14.33 0.99 -8.52
CA GLY A 100 -13.35 0.28 -9.35
C GLY A 100 -11.91 0.35 -8.82
N LEU A 101 -11.71 0.44 -7.50
CA LEU A 101 -10.40 0.58 -6.87
C LEU A 101 -9.56 -0.71 -6.89
N HIS A 102 -10.23 -1.86 -7.02
CA HIS A 102 -9.69 -3.21 -6.85
C HIS A 102 -10.07 -4.14 -7.99
N ALA A 103 -10.68 -3.61 -9.06
CA ALA A 103 -10.96 -4.39 -10.25
C ALA A 103 -9.67 -5.05 -10.76
N PRO A 104 -9.70 -6.36 -11.11
CA PRO A 104 -8.55 -7.00 -11.72
C PRO A 104 -8.20 -6.22 -12.99
N GLN A 105 -6.91 -5.92 -13.15
CA GLN A 105 -6.43 -5.24 -14.33
C GLN A 105 -6.80 -6.10 -15.53
N LYS A 106 -7.70 -5.61 -16.38
CA LYS A 106 -8.09 -6.33 -17.59
C LYS A 106 -6.82 -6.51 -18.42
N ALA A 107 -6.42 -7.76 -18.66
CA ALA A 107 -5.28 -8.04 -19.51
C ALA A 107 -5.50 -7.32 -20.85
N ALA A 108 -4.50 -6.56 -21.28
CA ALA A 108 -4.53 -5.93 -22.60
C ALA A 108 -4.67 -7.04 -23.67
N PRO A 109 -5.47 -6.80 -24.74
CA PRO A 109 -5.66 -7.77 -25.81
C PRO A 109 -4.37 -8.12 -26.53
#